data_AF-A0A565BZP5-F1
#
_entry.id   AF-A0A565BZP5-F1
#
_cell.length_a   1.000
_cell.length_b   1.000
_cell.length_c   1.000
_cell.angle_alpha   90.00
_cell.angle_beta   90.00
_cell.angle_gamma   90.00
#
_symmetry.space_group_name_H-M   'P 1'
#
loop_
_entity.id
_entity.type
_entity.pdbx_description
1 polymer ?
#
loop_
_entity_poly.entity_id
_entity_poly.type
_entity_poly.pdbx_seq_one_letter_code
_entity_poly.pdbx_strand_id
1 'polypeptide(L)'
;MAPEYAMNGQFSVKTDVFSFGVLVIEVITGKRNNWSPEEESSLFLLSYVWKSWREGKVLNIVDPSLIETRGLSDEIMKCIHISLLCVQENAESRPTMASVVVMLNANSLTFPRPSQQETITQVVLRL
;
A
#
# COMPACT_ATOMS: atom_id res chain seq x y z
N MET A 1 -2.54 -1.67 -10.66
CA MET A 1 -3.87 -2.31 -10.65
C MET A 1 -3.82 -3.62 -9.87
N ALA A 2 -4.96 -4.23 -9.52
CA ALA A 2 -4.95 -5.57 -8.92
C ALA A 2 -4.43 -6.62 -9.93
N PRO A 3 -3.57 -7.56 -9.52
CA PRO A 3 -2.92 -8.50 -10.43
C PRO A 3 -3.91 -9.39 -11.19
N GLU A 4 -4.91 -9.95 -10.51
CA GLU A 4 -5.92 -10.81 -11.11
C GLU A 4 -6.81 -10.08 -12.14
N TYR A 5 -7.01 -8.77 -11.96
CA TYR A 5 -7.71 -7.95 -12.94
C TYR A 5 -6.82 -7.71 -14.17
N ALA A 6 -5.57 -7.30 -13.95
CA ALA A 6 -4.65 -6.98 -15.05
C ALA A 6 -4.27 -8.22 -15.88
N MET A 7 -4.13 -9.38 -15.25
CA MET A 7 -3.68 -10.61 -15.92
C MET A 7 -4.84 -11.43 -16.49
N ASN A 8 -6.00 -11.43 -15.84
CA ASN A 8 -7.10 -12.34 -16.18
C ASN A 8 -8.45 -11.64 -16.41
N GLY A 9 -8.53 -10.30 -16.28
CA GLY A 9 -9.78 -9.54 -16.39
C GLY A 9 -10.77 -9.84 -15.26
N GLN A 10 -10.33 -10.42 -14.15
CA GLN A 10 -11.19 -10.78 -13.03
C GLN A 10 -11.50 -9.54 -12.20
N PHE A 11 -12.78 -9.16 -12.12
CA PHE A 11 -13.26 -8.05 -11.31
C PHE A 11 -13.98 -8.56 -10.06
N SER A 12 -13.72 -7.94 -8.91
CA SER A 12 -14.40 -8.29 -7.66
C SER A 12 -14.32 -7.16 -6.64
N VAL A 13 -15.04 -7.31 -5.53
CA VAL A 13 -14.87 -6.39 -4.38
C VAL A 13 -13.41 -6.37 -3.89
N LYS A 14 -12.64 -7.46 -4.05
CA LYS A 14 -11.23 -7.51 -3.66
C LYS A 14 -10.33 -6.69 -4.59
N THR A 15 -10.70 -6.49 -5.87
CA THR A 15 -9.96 -5.59 -6.77
C THR A 15 -10.16 -4.12 -6.39
N ASP A 16 -11.34 -3.78 -5.86
CA ASP A 16 -11.61 -2.44 -5.31
C ASP A 16 -10.83 -2.20 -4.02
N VAL A 17 -10.73 -3.19 -3.14
CA VAL A 17 -9.88 -3.12 -1.92
C VAL A 17 -8.41 -2.88 -2.28
N PHE A 18 -7.89 -3.57 -3.30
CA PHE A 18 -6.52 -3.35 -3.77
C PHE A 18 -6.33 -1.91 -4.26
N SER A 19 -7.27 -1.43 -5.09
CA SER A 19 -7.21 -0.07 -5.65
C SER A 19 -7.30 1.01 -4.56
N PHE A 20 -8.12 0.78 -3.53
CA PHE A 20 -8.15 1.61 -2.33
C PHE A 20 -6.79 1.65 -1.62
N GLY A 21 -6.13 0.49 -1.45
CA GLY A 21 -4.80 0.42 -0.85
C GLY A 21 -3.75 1.23 -1.62
N VAL A 22 -3.76 1.14 -2.96
CA VAL A 22 -2.89 1.95 -3.83
C VAL A 22 -3.19 3.43 -3.65
N LEU A 23 -4.46 3.83 -3.66
CA LEU A 23 -4.87 5.23 -3.49
C LEU A 23 -4.39 5.82 -2.16
N VAL A 24 -4.51 5.07 -1.07
CA VAL A 24 -4.00 5.50 0.25
C VAL A 24 -2.48 5.71 0.22
N ILE A 25 -1.74 4.83 -0.45
CA ILE A 25 -0.29 4.99 -0.64
C ILE A 25 0.02 6.25 -1.45
N GLU A 26 -0.71 6.51 -2.53
CA GLU A 26 -0.53 7.73 -3.34
C GLU A 26 -0.79 9.00 -2.52
N VAL A 27 -1.85 9.01 -1.71
CA VAL A 27 -2.17 10.14 -0.82
C VAL A 27 -1.08 10.38 0.22
N ILE A 28 -0.61 9.32 0.89
CA ILE A 28 0.40 9.43 1.95
C ILE A 28 1.76 9.86 1.41
N THR A 29 2.12 9.41 0.20
CA THR A 29 3.43 9.66 -0.39
C THR A 29 3.47 10.90 -1.29
N GLY A 30 2.31 11.44 -1.68
CA GLY A 30 2.18 12.50 -2.68
C GLY A 30 2.62 12.07 -4.08
N LYS A 31 2.79 10.76 -4.33
CA LYS A 31 3.36 10.20 -5.57
C LYS A 31 2.33 9.37 -6.29
N ARG A 32 2.35 9.41 -7.62
CA ARG A 32 1.50 8.57 -8.47
C ARG A 32 2.03 7.13 -8.49
N ASN A 33 1.16 6.14 -8.71
CA ASN A 33 1.52 4.72 -8.73
C ASN A 33 2.59 4.35 -9.78
N ASN A 34 2.69 5.12 -10.87
CA ASN A 34 3.73 4.96 -11.89
C ASN A 34 5.06 5.67 -11.56
N TRP A 35 5.16 6.29 -10.39
CA TRP A 35 6.38 6.93 -9.92
C TRP A 35 7.44 5.88 -9.58
N SER A 36 8.69 6.19 -9.92
CA SER A 36 9.88 5.39 -9.59
C SER A 36 10.98 6.31 -9.04
N PRO A 37 11.80 5.84 -8.08
CA PRO A 37 12.99 6.58 -7.66
C PRO A 37 13.99 6.74 -8.81
N GLU A 38 14.64 7.90 -8.92
CA GLU A 38 15.68 8.14 -9.95
C GLU A 38 16.87 7.18 -9.80
N GLU A 39 17.28 6.89 -8.56
CA GLU A 39 18.40 6.00 -8.25
C GLU A 39 18.07 4.50 -8.42
N GLU A 40 16.79 4.14 -8.44
CA GLU A 40 16.32 2.75 -8.44
C GLU A 40 15.15 2.59 -9.42
N SER A 41 15.39 2.99 -10.67
CA SER A 41 14.40 3.14 -11.77
C SER A 41 13.63 1.87 -12.15
N SER A 42 13.98 0.72 -11.56
CA SER A 42 13.25 -0.56 -11.70
C SER A 42 12.19 -0.78 -10.61
N LEU A 43 12.17 0.05 -9.56
CA LEU A 43 11.18 -0.02 -8.49
C LEU A 43 10.07 0.99 -8.72
N PHE A 44 8.85 0.49 -8.79
CA PHE A 44 7.65 1.31 -8.76
C PHE A 44 7.27 1.69 -7.32
N LEU A 45 6.39 2.68 -7.17
CA LEU A 45 5.94 3.21 -5.88
C LEU A 45 5.61 2.12 -4.85
N LEU A 46 4.82 1.12 -5.24
CA LEU A 46 4.40 0.05 -4.33
C LEU A 46 5.60 -0.78 -3.83
N SER A 47 6.53 -1.14 -4.73
CA SER A 47 7.75 -1.89 -4.37
C SER A 47 8.65 -1.07 -3.45
N TYR A 48 8.76 0.23 -3.71
CA TYR A 48 9.52 1.16 -2.87
C TYR A 48 8.91 1.31 -1.47
N VAL A 49 7.58 1.45 -1.37
CA VAL A 49 6.86 1.52 -0.09
C VAL A 49 7.05 0.25 0.72
N TRP A 50 6.93 -0.92 0.08
CA TRP A 50 7.20 -2.21 0.72
C TRP A 50 8.62 -2.29 1.27
N LYS A 51 9.63 -1.90 0.48
CA LYS A 51 11.05 -1.86 0.91
C LYS A 51 11.23 -0.95 2.12
N SER A 52 10.74 0.29 2.04
CA SER A 52 10.82 1.24 3.16
C SER A 52 10.08 0.76 4.40
N TRP A 53 8.96 0.06 4.26
CA TRP A 53 8.23 -0.51 5.39
C TRP A 53 9.01 -1.66 6.05
N ARG A 54 9.61 -2.57 5.26
CA ARG A 54 10.47 -3.64 5.79
C ARG A 54 11.69 -3.10 6.52
N GLU A 55 12.27 -2.01 6.04
CA GLU A 55 13.43 -1.35 6.62
C GLU A 55 13.09 -0.43 7.81
N GLY A 56 11.80 -0.22 8.12
CA GLY A 56 11.37 0.71 9.17
C GLY A 56 11.60 2.19 8.82
N LYS A 57 11.77 2.51 7.53
CA LYS A 57 12.06 3.86 7.00
C LYS A 57 10.86 4.50 6.31
N VAL A 58 9.65 4.08 6.64
CA VAL A 58 8.40 4.53 6.00
C VAL A 58 8.13 6.01 6.17
N LEU A 59 8.63 6.67 7.22
CA LEU A 59 8.50 8.12 7.36
C LEU A 59 9.28 8.91 6.30
N ASN A 60 10.34 8.32 5.71
CA ASN A 60 11.14 8.99 4.68
C ASN A 60 10.41 9.10 3.34
N ILE A 61 9.30 8.38 3.17
CA ILE A 61 8.56 8.33 1.91
C ILE A 61 7.24 9.11 1.97
N VAL A 62 6.86 9.57 3.17
CA VAL A 62 5.65 10.37 3.42
C VAL A 62 5.82 11.75 2.79
N ASP A 63 4.74 12.27 2.23
CA ASP A 63 4.70 13.64 1.70
C ASP A 63 5.07 14.63 2.83
N PRO A 64 6.09 15.49 2.63
CA PRO A 64 6.50 16.47 3.63
C PRO A 64 5.35 17.34 4.16
N SER A 65 4.35 17.65 3.32
CA SER A 65 3.17 18.43 3.72
C SER A 65 2.31 17.74 4.80
N LEU A 66 2.38 16.41 4.90
CA LEU A 66 1.70 15.63 5.95
C LEU A 66 2.52 15.55 7.25
N ILE A 67 3.85 15.70 7.15
CA ILE A 67 4.78 15.62 8.29
C ILE A 67 4.73 16.88 9.16
N GLU A 68 4.42 18.03 8.58
CA GLU A 68 4.33 19.32 9.30
C GLU A 68 3.22 19.33 10.38
N THR A 69 2.27 18.40 10.30
CA THR A 69 1.21 18.27 11.31
C THR A 69 1.68 17.39 12.47
N ARG A 70 1.98 18.02 13.62
CA ARG A 70 2.40 17.31 14.85
C ARG A 70 1.37 16.25 15.25
N GLY A 71 1.85 15.04 15.54
CA GLY A 71 1.05 13.96 16.12
C GLY A 71 0.46 12.93 15.14
N LEU A 72 0.61 13.12 13.83
CA LEU A 72 0.07 12.18 12.83
C LEU A 72 0.95 10.96 12.53
N SER A 73 2.18 10.87 13.08
CA SER A 73 3.12 9.80 12.73
C SER A 73 2.53 8.40 12.92
N ASP A 74 1.85 8.15 14.05
CA ASP A 74 1.26 6.84 14.33
C ASP A 74 0.06 6.53 13.43
N GLU A 75 -0.74 7.55 13.09
CA GLU A 75 -1.87 7.41 12.16
C GLU A 75 -1.38 7.14 10.73
N ILE A 76 -0.32 7.82 10.29
CA ILE A 76 0.31 7.60 8.99
C ILE A 76 0.87 6.18 8.92
N MET A 77 1.60 5.75 9.95
CA MET A 77 2.15 4.39 10.04
C MET A 77 1.03 3.34 10.02
N LYS A 78 -0.09 3.60 10.69
CA LYS A 78 -1.29 2.76 10.66
C LYS A 78 -1.89 2.69 9.26
N CYS A 79 -2.07 3.82 8.59
CA CYS A 79 -2.61 3.87 7.23
C CYS A 79 -1.70 3.15 6.23
N ILE A 80 -0.38 3.29 6.36
CA ILE A 80 0.57 2.52 5.54
C ILE A 80 0.40 1.03 5.81
N HIS A 81 0.36 0.59 7.07
CA HIS A 81 0.19 -0.82 7.41
C HIS A 81 -1.11 -1.40 6.82
N ILE A 82 -2.23 -0.70 6.98
CA ILE A 82 -3.53 -1.10 6.42
C ILE A 82 -3.47 -1.12 4.89
N SER A 83 -2.84 -0.12 4.26
CA SER A 83 -2.69 -0.10 2.80
C SER A 83 -1.90 -1.31 2.29
N LEU A 84 -0.86 -1.75 3.02
CA LEU A 84 -0.07 -2.93 2.69
C LEU A 84 -0.87 -4.25 2.85
N LEU A 85 -1.86 -4.28 3.75
CA LEU A 85 -2.84 -5.37 3.84
C LEU A 85 -3.84 -5.34 2.67
N CYS A 86 -4.23 -4.16 2.20
CA CYS A 86 -5.15 -4.01 1.06
C CYS A 86 -4.51 -4.40 -0.28
N VAL A 87 -3.21 -4.17 -0.46
CA VAL A 87 -2.46 -4.42 -1.71
C VAL A 87 -1.77 -5.80 -1.75
N GLN A 88 -2.27 -6.77 -0.97
CA GLN A 88 -1.76 -8.14 -1.00
C GLN A 88 -1.96 -8.76 -2.40
N GLU A 89 -0.99 -9.53 -2.86
CA GLU A 89 -1.06 -10.22 -4.17
C GLU A 89 -2.24 -11.20 -4.19
N ASN A 90 -2.32 -12.09 -3.20
CA ASN A 90 -3.49 -12.94 -3.00
C ASN A 90 -4.71 -12.11 -2.56
N ALA A 91 -5.76 -12.12 -3.39
CA ALA A 91 -7.03 -11.46 -3.12
C ALA A 91 -7.71 -11.92 -1.82
N GLU A 92 -7.53 -13.18 -1.42
CA GLU A 92 -8.09 -13.73 -0.18
C GLU A 92 -7.40 -13.17 1.06
N SER A 93 -6.12 -12.82 0.97
CA SER A 93 -5.36 -12.19 2.06
C SER A 93 -5.74 -10.73 2.31
N ARG A 94 -6.45 -10.09 1.37
CA ARG A 94 -6.89 -8.69 1.51
C ARG A 94 -8.05 -8.60 2.52
N PRO A 95 -8.06 -7.60 3.41
CA PRO A 95 -9.17 -7.39 4.34
C PRO A 95 -10.46 -7.03 3.58
N THR A 96 -11.61 -7.15 4.25
CA THR A 96 -12.85 -6.54 3.75
C THR A 96 -12.84 -5.04 4.02
N MET A 97 -13.59 -4.25 3.25
CA MET A 97 -13.71 -2.81 3.53
C MET A 97 -14.31 -2.52 4.91
N ALA A 98 -15.21 -3.39 5.42
CA ALA A 98 -15.71 -3.29 6.79
C ALA A 98 -14.57 -3.46 7.82
N SER A 99 -13.67 -4.43 7.59
CA SER A 99 -12.47 -4.61 8.43
C SER A 99 -11.53 -3.41 8.34
N VAL A 100 -11.34 -2.83 7.16
CA VAL A 100 -10.52 -1.60 6.97
C VAL A 100 -11.06 -0.44 7.81
N VAL A 101 -12.38 -0.22 7.81
CA VAL A 101 -13.01 0.83 8.64
C VAL A 101 -12.76 0.58 10.13
N VAL A 102 -12.89 -0.66 10.59
CA VAL A 102 -12.58 -1.01 11.98
C VAL A 102 -11.10 -0.76 12.31
N MET A 103 -10.19 -1.16 11.42
CA MET A 103 -8.75 -0.97 11.61
C MET A 103 -8.38 0.52 11.68
N LEU A 104 -8.96 1.36 10.83
CA LEU A 104 -8.73 2.81 10.83
C LEU A 104 -9.20 3.47 12.13
N ASN A 105 -10.32 3.02 12.68
CA ASN A 105 -10.88 3.54 13.93
C ASN A 105 -10.25 2.96 15.20
N ALA A 106 -9.40 1.93 15.08
CA ALA A 106 -8.76 1.32 16.24
C ALA A 106 -7.60 2.17 16.78
N ASN A 107 -7.44 2.14 18.10
CA ASN A 107 -6.40 2.87 18.83
C ASN A 107 -5.06 2.11 18.90
N SER A 108 -4.98 0.86 18.42
CA SER A 108 -3.76 0.04 18.47
C SER A 108 -3.51 -0.74 17.17
N LEU A 109 -2.23 -1.04 16.91
CA LEU A 109 -1.75 -1.79 15.74
C LEU A 109 -1.69 -3.30 15.98
N THR A 110 -2.77 -3.90 16.50
CA THR A 110 -2.85 -5.36 16.68
C THR A 110 -3.38 -6.05 15.43
N PHE A 111 -2.73 -5.79 14.29
CA PHE A 111 -3.16 -6.30 12.99
C PHE A 111 -2.23 -7.39 12.46
N PRO A 112 -2.72 -8.25 11.55
CA PRO A 112 -1.87 -9.18 10.83
C PRO A 112 -0.70 -8.44 10.19
N ARG A 113 0.48 -9.06 10.18
CA ARG A 113 1.62 -8.52 9.45
C ARG A 113 1.39 -8.74 7.96
N PRO A 114 1.50 -7.70 7.10
CA PRO A 114 1.47 -7.87 5.66
C PRO A 114 2.48 -8.93 5.23
N SER A 115 2.00 -9.98 4.56
CA SER A 115 2.86 -10.99 3.94
C SER A 115 3.32 -10.47 2.60
N GLN A 116 4.60 -10.23 2.42
CA GLN A 116 5.10 -10.00 1.08
C GLN A 116 5.35 -11.35 0.42
N GLN A 117 4.66 -11.62 -0.67
CA GLN A 117 5.11 -12.63 -1.62
C GLN A 117 6.07 -11.91 -2.58
N GLU A 118 7.35 -12.29 -2.50
CA GLU A 118 8.32 -11.92 -3.52
C GLU A 118 7.93 -12.69 -4.79
N THR A 119 7.80 -11.98 -5.93
CA THR A 119 7.39 -12.50 -7.27
C THR A 119 5.85 -12.57 -7.38
N ILE A 120 5.10 -11.68 -8.06
CA ILE A 120 5.24 -11.20 -9.46
C ILE A 120 4.69 -9.75 -9.58
N THR A 121 5.54 -8.72 -9.53
CA THR A 121 5.11 -7.32 -9.77
C THR A 121 5.57 -6.75 -11.12
N GLN A 122 6.25 -7.54 -11.96
CA GLN A 122 6.78 -7.06 -13.24
C GLN A 122 5.75 -6.96 -14.38
N VAL A 123 4.57 -7.59 -14.24
CA VAL A 123 3.56 -7.63 -15.33
C VAL A 123 2.48 -6.55 -15.16
N VAL A 124 2.15 -6.17 -13.92
CA VAL A 124 1.01 -5.29 -13.62
C VAL A 124 1.35 -3.80 -13.63
N LEU A 125 2.65 -3.45 -13.59
CA LEU A 125 3.15 -2.08 -13.62
C LEU A 125 3.64 -1.64 -15.02
N ARG A 126 3.44 -2.49 -16.04
CA ARG A 126 3.67 -2.17 -17.46
C ARG A 126 2.43 -1.62 -18.18
N LEU A 127 1.27 -1.59 -17.51
CA LEU A 127 0.02 -1.00 -17.97
C LEU A 127 -0.31 0.21 -17.10
#